data_AF-W6LFY3-F1
#
_entry.id   AF-W6LFY3-F1
#
_cell.length_a   1.000
_cell.length_b   1.000
_cell.length_c   1.000
_cell.angle_alpha   90.00
_cell.angle_beta   90.00
_cell.angle_gamma   90.00
#
_symmetry.space_group_name_H-M   'P 1'
#
loop_
_entity.id
_entity.type
_entity.pdbx_description
1 polymer ?
#
loop_
_entity_poly.entity_id
_entity_poly.type
_entity_poly.pdbx_seq_one_letter_code
_entity_poly.pdbx_strand_id
1 'polypeptide(L)'
;MRRALGTPLLFPSPSLLPPNPPLRCPSRWLHPTPPRRRSFYYRQSRLSPENVIDPLTKPTPIDKALLHVVSVPIGNLKDLSLRALDVLHEVDYIVTSDRPATRTLLDLVQIPSQGRLIHYAHSNTRATGERLVELLRGGRSMALVTTSGTPCVGDVGAGLVREMQAHGVRVTAVPGPSAVMGALAVCGLTSSPHDPGSAPTEDTASGSDPDAAGSKRGGSNLFQDGSFFFGNLLPSSQGARLRYLREVVGRAHYPCVFYELPRRLLMVLQDIAALLPKRRVYVVHELTKLNESLHADTAERLVQFYLRQEAQVMLRKGQLVLVVAGAGPEEAAAWLEQEARRRRKLRRNVKELMAARSAPPGPSSSDPTDPSTAVKADQKLCKAKDPSRVSLKARRRILLRRKREKLIQDIEKEQERLRMNMSINREFAKKL
;
A
#
# COMPACT_ATOMS: atom_id res chain seq x y z
N MET A 1 -39.99 18.28 -89.88
CA MET A 1 -40.11 17.04 -89.09
C MET A 1 -40.68 17.39 -87.71
N ARG A 2 -41.90 16.90 -87.41
CA ARG A 2 -42.60 16.71 -86.09
C ARG A 2 -42.27 17.71 -84.94
N ARG A 3 -43.13 18.69 -84.55
CA ARG A 3 -44.29 18.60 -83.59
C ARG A 3 -44.09 17.54 -82.49
N ALA A 4 -44.28 17.75 -81.19
CA ALA A 4 -45.09 18.73 -80.44
C ALA A 4 -44.94 18.48 -78.91
N LEU A 5 -45.29 19.51 -78.12
CA LEU A 5 -45.98 19.50 -76.80
C LEU A 5 -45.29 18.92 -75.55
N GLY A 6 -45.33 19.71 -74.47
CA GLY A 6 -44.90 19.32 -73.13
C GLY A 6 -45.95 18.59 -72.29
N THR A 7 -45.52 18.21 -71.08
CA THR A 7 -46.21 17.79 -69.82
C THR A 7 -45.39 16.67 -69.16
N PRO A 8 -45.61 16.29 -67.89
CA PRO A 8 -45.57 17.09 -66.66
C PRO A 8 -44.59 16.46 -65.61
N LEU A 9 -44.47 17.12 -64.45
CA LEU A 9 -43.82 16.58 -63.24
C LEU A 9 -44.39 15.20 -62.86
N LEU A 10 -43.52 14.20 -62.72
CA LEU A 10 -43.84 12.87 -62.19
C LEU A 10 -42.75 12.47 -61.19
N PHE A 11 -43.13 12.48 -59.91
CA PHE A 11 -42.40 11.87 -58.81
C PHE A 11 -42.28 10.36 -59.04
N PRO A 12 -41.11 9.74 -58.83
CA PRO A 12 -41.05 8.30 -58.67
C PRO A 12 -41.60 7.91 -57.29
N SER A 13 -42.56 6.99 -57.31
CA SER A 13 -43.15 6.30 -56.18
C SER A 13 -42.10 5.51 -55.38
N PRO A 14 -42.25 5.39 -54.05
CA PRO A 14 -41.31 4.63 -53.22
C PRO A 14 -41.60 3.13 -53.37
N SER A 15 -40.67 2.39 -53.99
CA SER A 15 -40.65 0.94 -53.94
C SER A 15 -40.23 0.47 -52.55
N LEU A 16 -41.23 -0.04 -51.83
CA LEU A 16 -41.20 -1.07 -50.79
C LEU A 16 -39.80 -1.58 -50.36
N LEU A 17 -39.21 -0.91 -49.37
CA LEU A 17 -38.25 -1.51 -48.46
C LEU A 17 -39.01 -2.45 -47.49
N PRO A 18 -38.48 -3.64 -47.16
CA PRO A 18 -39.08 -4.46 -46.11
C PRO A 18 -39.06 -3.69 -44.77
N PRO A 19 -40.08 -3.88 -43.90
CA PRO A 19 -40.12 -3.18 -42.64
C PRO A 19 -38.89 -3.55 -41.81
N ASN A 20 -38.12 -2.53 -41.41
CA ASN A 20 -37.06 -2.66 -40.42
C ASN A 20 -37.61 -3.46 -39.22
N PRO A 21 -36.94 -4.55 -38.78
CA PRO A 21 -37.32 -5.20 -37.54
C PRO A 21 -37.25 -4.15 -36.42
N PRO A 22 -38.20 -4.16 -35.47
CA PRO A 22 -38.17 -3.19 -34.39
C PRO A 22 -36.82 -3.30 -33.69
N LEU A 23 -36.14 -2.17 -33.56
CA LEU A 23 -34.99 -2.03 -32.67
C LEU A 23 -35.42 -2.50 -31.29
N ARG A 24 -35.16 -3.77 -30.98
CA ARG A 24 -35.21 -4.28 -29.61
C ARG A 24 -34.04 -3.66 -28.89
N CYS A 25 -34.23 -2.43 -28.42
CA CYS A 25 -33.55 -1.96 -27.23
C CYS A 25 -33.78 -3.00 -26.14
N PRO A 26 -32.74 -3.64 -25.56
CA PRO A 26 -32.91 -4.24 -24.27
C PRO A 26 -33.00 -3.09 -23.27
N SER A 27 -34.17 -2.47 -23.16
CA SER A 27 -34.55 -1.63 -22.04
C SER A 27 -34.63 -2.51 -20.79
N ARG A 28 -33.47 -2.78 -20.19
CA ARG A 28 -33.39 -3.23 -18.80
C ARG A 28 -32.42 -2.40 -17.98
N TRP A 29 -32.38 -1.11 -18.29
CA TRP A 29 -31.89 -0.07 -17.40
C TRP A 29 -33.10 0.76 -16.97
N LEU A 30 -33.55 0.51 -15.73
CA LEU A 30 -34.17 1.45 -14.79
C LEU A 30 -34.97 0.66 -13.76
N HIS A 31 -34.31 0.30 -12.66
CA HIS A 31 -34.89 0.48 -11.32
C HIS A 31 -33.72 0.65 -10.33
N PRO A 32 -33.62 1.79 -9.63
CA PRO A 32 -32.79 1.89 -8.44
C PRO A 32 -33.54 1.17 -7.31
N THR A 33 -33.32 -0.14 -7.17
CA THR A 33 -33.74 -0.85 -5.96
C THR A 33 -32.85 -0.42 -4.79
N PRO A 34 -33.41 -0.16 -3.58
CA PRO A 34 -32.61 0.18 -2.41
C PRO A 34 -31.68 -1.00 -2.06
N PRO A 35 -30.53 -0.78 -1.41
CA PRO A 35 -29.51 -1.81 -1.25
C PRO A 35 -29.98 -2.85 -0.24
N ARG A 36 -30.65 -3.90 -0.71
CA ARG A 36 -30.95 -5.10 0.07
C ARG A 36 -30.00 -6.21 -0.33
N ARG A 37 -29.13 -6.57 0.63
CA ARG A 37 -28.22 -7.74 0.68
C ARG A 37 -27.32 -7.91 -0.55
N ARG A 38 -26.05 -7.51 -0.38
CA ARG A 38 -24.91 -7.63 -1.32
C ARG A 38 -24.93 -8.96 -2.10
N SER A 39 -25.49 -8.96 -3.30
CA SER A 39 -25.23 -10.00 -4.31
C SER A 39 -23.94 -9.63 -5.03
N PHE A 40 -22.96 -10.53 -5.06
CA PHE A 40 -21.80 -10.38 -5.92
C PHE A 40 -22.26 -10.24 -7.38
N TYR A 41 -22.02 -9.08 -7.98
CA TYR A 41 -22.27 -8.88 -9.42
C TYR A 41 -21.20 -9.63 -10.21
N TYR A 42 -21.44 -10.91 -10.49
CA TYR A 42 -20.65 -11.67 -11.46
C TYR A 42 -21.20 -11.38 -12.86
N ARG A 43 -20.48 -10.57 -13.66
CA ARG A 43 -20.76 -10.47 -15.10
C ARG A 43 -19.86 -11.47 -15.80
N GLN A 44 -20.46 -12.46 -16.46
CA GLN A 44 -19.76 -13.35 -17.39
C GLN A 44 -19.14 -12.50 -18.50
N SER A 45 -17.83 -12.22 -18.43
CA SER A 45 -17.06 -11.71 -19.56
C SER A 45 -16.38 -12.86 -20.31
N ARG A 46 -17.05 -14.01 -20.40
CA ARG A 46 -16.61 -15.05 -21.35
C ARG A 46 -17.36 -14.75 -22.64
N LEU A 47 -16.63 -14.17 -23.60
CA LEU A 47 -17.05 -14.18 -25.00
C LEU A 47 -17.51 -15.60 -25.33
N SER A 48 -18.64 -15.75 -26.03
CA SER A 48 -18.98 -17.08 -26.57
C SER A 48 -17.84 -17.56 -27.47
N PRO A 49 -17.61 -18.88 -27.60
CA PRO A 49 -16.53 -19.43 -28.45
C PRO A 49 -16.53 -18.85 -29.88
N GLU A 50 -17.71 -18.49 -30.38
CA GLU A 50 -17.95 -17.88 -31.69
C GLU A 50 -17.48 -16.42 -31.80
N ASN A 51 -17.30 -15.73 -30.67
CA ASN A 51 -16.81 -14.35 -30.56
C ASN A 51 -15.36 -14.30 -30.07
N VAL A 52 -14.62 -15.41 -30.11
CA VAL A 52 -13.19 -15.44 -29.78
C VAL A 52 -12.43 -14.72 -30.90
N ILE A 53 -12.14 -13.46 -30.62
CA ILE A 53 -11.26 -12.64 -31.43
C ILE A 53 -9.82 -13.01 -31.07
N ASP A 54 -8.98 -13.27 -32.06
CA ASP A 54 -7.54 -13.38 -31.84
C ASP A 54 -7.00 -12.01 -31.39
N PRO A 55 -6.55 -11.88 -30.12
CA PRO A 55 -6.14 -10.61 -29.55
C PRO A 55 -4.83 -10.09 -30.13
N LEU A 56 -4.08 -10.91 -30.89
CA LEU A 56 -2.84 -10.48 -31.54
C LEU A 56 -3.09 -9.82 -32.90
N THR A 57 -4.23 -10.14 -33.54
CA THR A 57 -4.56 -9.63 -34.88
C THR A 57 -5.67 -8.58 -34.86
N LYS A 58 -6.45 -8.50 -33.79
CA LYS A 58 -7.50 -7.49 -33.62
C LYS A 58 -7.44 -6.88 -32.21
N PRO A 59 -7.57 -5.54 -32.11
CA PRO A 59 -7.53 -4.87 -30.81
C PRO A 59 -8.69 -5.33 -29.93
N THR A 60 -8.41 -5.46 -28.63
CA THR A 60 -9.41 -5.88 -27.65
C THR A 60 -10.47 -4.78 -27.50
N PRO A 61 -11.76 -5.08 -27.74
CA PRO A 61 -12.81 -4.07 -27.56
C PRO A 61 -12.89 -3.64 -26.09
N ILE A 62 -12.92 -2.33 -25.86
CA ILE A 62 -13.03 -1.78 -24.51
C ILE A 62 -14.50 -1.64 -24.06
N ASP A 63 -14.76 -2.00 -22.81
CA ASP A 63 -16.05 -1.77 -22.16
C ASP A 63 -16.26 -0.26 -21.91
N LYS A 64 -17.45 0.27 -22.22
CA LYS A 64 -17.85 1.64 -21.87
C LYS A 64 -18.15 1.77 -20.37
N ALA A 65 -18.15 3.01 -19.84
CA ALA A 65 -18.42 3.32 -18.44
C ALA A 65 -17.48 2.57 -17.45
N LEU A 66 -16.21 2.42 -17.83
CA LEU A 66 -15.22 1.60 -17.13
C LEU A 66 -13.93 2.40 -16.89
N LEU A 67 -13.36 2.25 -15.70
CA LEU A 67 -12.00 2.71 -15.39
C LEU A 67 -11.00 1.55 -15.53
N HIS A 68 -10.05 1.68 -16.44
CA HIS A 68 -8.92 0.77 -16.61
C HIS A 68 -7.73 1.28 -15.80
N VAL A 69 -7.22 0.47 -14.87
CA VAL A 69 -5.94 0.74 -14.19
C VAL A 69 -4.83 0.12 -15.04
N VAL A 70 -4.05 0.96 -15.74
CA VAL A 70 -3.12 0.51 -16.78
C VAL A 70 -1.69 0.63 -16.32
N SER A 71 -0.99 -0.50 -16.30
CA SER A 71 0.45 -0.53 -16.02
C SER A 71 1.24 -0.02 -17.24
N VAL A 72 2.22 0.84 -16.99
CA VAL A 72 3.09 1.43 -18.02
C VAL A 72 4.56 1.08 -17.76
N PRO A 73 5.45 1.17 -18.76
CA PRO A 73 6.88 0.92 -18.61
C PRO A 73 7.55 1.59 -17.41
N ILE A 74 8.58 0.94 -16.86
CA ILE A 74 9.45 1.49 -15.80
C ILE A 74 10.82 1.95 -16.32
N GLY A 75 11.06 1.83 -17.62
CA GLY A 75 12.32 2.22 -18.24
C GLY A 75 12.43 1.82 -19.70
N ASN A 76 11.98 0.60 -20.04
CA ASN A 76 12.02 0.07 -21.39
C ASN A 76 10.64 0.10 -22.06
N LEU A 77 10.55 0.77 -23.22
CA LEU A 77 9.29 0.90 -23.96
C LEU A 77 8.70 -0.46 -24.40
N LYS A 78 9.56 -1.46 -24.61
CA LYS A 78 9.14 -2.82 -25.01
C LYS A 78 8.37 -3.57 -23.91
N ASP A 79 8.36 -3.06 -22.69
CA ASP A 79 7.61 -3.67 -21.59
C ASP A 79 6.13 -3.25 -21.58
N LEU A 80 5.72 -2.32 -22.44
CA LEU A 80 4.32 -1.95 -22.61
C LEU A 80 3.55 -3.11 -23.26
N SER A 81 2.51 -3.61 -22.58
CA SER A 81 1.75 -4.75 -23.09
C SER A 81 0.86 -4.35 -24.28
N LEU A 82 0.59 -5.31 -25.17
CA LEU A 82 -0.33 -5.11 -26.30
C LEU A 82 -1.72 -4.63 -25.83
N ARG A 83 -2.21 -5.21 -24.72
CA ARG A 83 -3.50 -4.77 -24.13
C ARG A 83 -3.45 -3.36 -23.57
N ALA A 84 -2.30 -2.89 -23.09
CA ALA A 84 -2.15 -1.50 -22.66
C ALA A 84 -2.20 -0.55 -23.87
N LEU A 85 -1.58 -0.93 -25.00
CA LEU A 85 -1.69 -0.17 -26.26
C LEU A 85 -3.15 -0.05 -26.72
N ASP A 86 -3.87 -1.17 -26.80
CA ASP A 86 -5.29 -1.20 -27.19
C ASP A 86 -6.12 -0.27 -26.30
N VAL A 87 -5.98 -0.40 -24.97
CA VAL A 87 -6.77 0.39 -24.03
C VAL A 87 -6.42 1.88 -24.13
N LEU A 88 -5.14 2.25 -24.19
CA LEU A 88 -4.73 3.65 -24.29
C LEU A 88 -5.14 4.27 -25.63
N HIS A 89 -5.21 3.48 -26.70
CA HIS A 89 -5.69 3.93 -28.00
C HIS A 89 -7.18 4.24 -27.96
N GLU A 90 -8.01 3.35 -27.39
CA GLU A 90 -9.46 3.40 -27.50
C GLU A 90 -10.18 4.28 -26.45
N VAL A 91 -9.63 4.45 -25.24
CA VAL A 91 -10.36 5.14 -24.15
C VAL A 91 -10.67 6.61 -24.44
N ASP A 92 -11.82 7.13 -23.99
CA ASP A 92 -12.15 8.55 -24.19
C ASP A 92 -11.14 9.48 -23.47
N TYR A 93 -10.73 9.13 -22.24
CA TYR A 93 -9.81 9.93 -21.42
C TYR A 93 -8.71 9.11 -20.75
N ILE A 94 -7.56 9.74 -20.56
CA ILE A 94 -6.42 9.18 -19.82
C ILE A 94 -6.17 10.06 -18.59
N VAL A 95 -6.44 9.49 -17.42
CA VAL A 95 -6.18 10.09 -16.11
C VAL A 95 -4.72 9.82 -15.75
N THR A 96 -3.94 10.87 -15.48
CA THR A 96 -2.51 10.77 -15.21
C THR A 96 -2.06 11.65 -14.04
N SER A 97 -1.03 11.20 -13.32
CA SER A 97 -0.32 11.97 -12.31
C SER A 97 0.65 13.01 -12.90
N ASP A 98 1.11 12.80 -14.14
CA ASP A 98 2.13 13.63 -14.79
C ASP A 98 1.81 13.74 -16.29
N ARG A 99 1.24 14.88 -16.69
CA ARG A 99 0.83 15.14 -18.07
C ARG A 99 2.04 15.14 -19.04
N PRO A 100 3.14 15.86 -18.77
CA PRO A 100 4.33 15.78 -19.61
C PRO A 100 4.85 14.36 -19.82
N ALA A 101 5.05 13.59 -18.74
CA ALA A 101 5.61 12.24 -18.85
C ALA A 101 4.69 11.30 -19.66
N THR A 102 3.39 11.33 -19.38
CA THR A 102 2.42 10.54 -20.15
C THR A 102 2.35 10.97 -21.60
N ARG A 103 2.43 12.27 -21.91
CA ARG A 103 2.46 12.75 -23.29
C ARG A 103 3.67 12.18 -24.04
N THR A 104 4.86 12.24 -23.46
CA THR A 104 6.07 11.64 -24.07
C THR A 104 5.89 10.15 -24.34
N LEU A 105 5.32 9.39 -23.40
CA LEU A 105 5.02 7.98 -23.60
C LEU A 105 4.07 7.77 -24.78
N LEU A 106 2.96 8.51 -24.84
CA LEU A 106 1.96 8.39 -25.90
C LEU A 106 2.53 8.79 -27.27
N ASP A 107 3.36 9.82 -27.33
CA ASP A 107 4.04 10.24 -28.56
C ASP A 107 4.99 9.14 -29.07
N LEU A 108 5.74 8.48 -28.19
CA LEU A 108 6.64 7.36 -28.54
C LEU A 108 5.90 6.14 -29.11
N VAL A 109 4.66 5.90 -28.67
CA VAL A 109 3.81 4.81 -29.16
C VAL A 109 2.75 5.27 -30.16
N GLN A 110 2.85 6.52 -30.63
CA GLN A 110 1.98 7.10 -31.66
C GLN A 110 0.48 7.11 -31.31
N ILE A 111 0.15 7.28 -30.03
CA ILE A 111 -1.24 7.41 -29.56
C ILE A 111 -1.57 8.90 -29.39
N PRO A 112 -2.67 9.41 -29.99
CA PRO A 112 -3.02 10.82 -29.88
C PRO A 112 -3.44 11.19 -28.46
N SER A 113 -2.83 12.24 -27.88
CA SER A 113 -3.10 12.68 -26.49
C SER A 113 -3.93 13.96 -26.39
N GLN A 114 -4.12 14.70 -27.49
CA GLN A 114 -4.74 16.03 -27.47
C GLN A 114 -6.19 15.98 -26.97
N GLY A 115 -6.50 16.77 -25.94
CA GLY A 115 -7.85 16.82 -25.34
C GLY A 115 -8.25 15.61 -24.49
N ARG A 116 -7.41 14.58 -24.38
CA ARG A 116 -7.72 13.32 -23.67
C ARG A 116 -7.11 13.22 -22.27
N LEU A 117 -6.07 14.00 -21.98
CA LEU A 117 -5.36 13.92 -20.70
C LEU A 117 -6.07 14.68 -19.57
N ILE A 118 -6.38 13.99 -18.47
CA ILE A 118 -6.91 14.58 -17.24
C ILE A 118 -5.87 14.42 -16.12
N HIS A 119 -5.48 15.53 -15.50
CA HIS A 119 -4.49 15.51 -14.42
C HIS A 119 -5.13 15.18 -13.07
N TYR A 120 -4.60 14.16 -12.39
CA TYR A 120 -5.04 13.73 -11.06
C TYR A 120 -3.86 13.64 -10.10
N ALA A 121 -3.88 14.44 -9.04
CA ALA A 121 -2.86 14.50 -8.00
C ALA A 121 -3.49 14.67 -6.60
N HIS A 122 -2.67 14.51 -5.56
CA HIS A 122 -3.13 14.64 -4.17
C HIS A 122 -3.84 15.97 -3.86
N SER A 123 -3.45 17.05 -4.54
CA SER A 123 -3.99 18.40 -4.32
C SER A 123 -5.39 18.61 -4.88
N ASN A 124 -5.82 17.84 -5.89
CA ASN A 124 -7.09 18.07 -6.60
C ASN A 124 -8.03 16.85 -6.57
N THR A 125 -7.75 15.87 -5.70
CA THR A 125 -8.45 14.57 -5.65
C THR A 125 -9.97 14.68 -5.65
N ARG A 126 -10.56 15.51 -4.77
CA ARG A 126 -12.02 15.63 -4.63
C ARG A 126 -12.71 16.18 -5.87
N ALA A 127 -12.32 17.36 -6.32
CA ALA A 127 -12.97 18.03 -7.46
C ALA A 127 -12.78 17.23 -8.76
N THR A 128 -11.60 16.62 -8.95
CA THR A 128 -11.36 15.78 -10.12
C THR A 128 -12.09 14.44 -10.00
N GLY A 129 -12.17 13.84 -8.82
CA GLY A 129 -12.91 12.60 -8.57
C GLY A 129 -14.39 12.70 -8.96
N GLU A 130 -15.08 13.72 -8.46
CA GLU A 130 -16.50 13.99 -8.76
C GLU A 130 -16.74 14.12 -10.28
N ARG A 131 -15.91 14.92 -10.97
CA ARG A 131 -15.96 15.08 -12.44
C ARG A 131 -15.73 13.76 -13.19
N LEU A 132 -14.80 12.92 -12.73
CA LEU A 132 -14.50 11.64 -13.37
C LEU A 132 -15.69 10.67 -13.22
N VAL A 133 -16.34 10.65 -12.06
CA VAL A 133 -17.56 9.85 -11.84
C VAL A 133 -18.66 10.27 -12.81
N GLU A 134 -18.88 11.58 -12.99
CA GLU A 134 -19.90 12.10 -13.92
C GLU A 134 -19.63 11.65 -15.36
N LEU A 135 -18.39 11.79 -15.83
CA LEU A 135 -18.00 11.36 -17.17
C LEU A 135 -18.19 9.84 -17.37
N LEU A 136 -17.80 9.02 -16.39
CA LEU A 136 -17.97 7.56 -16.43
C LEU A 136 -19.45 7.18 -16.43
N ARG A 137 -20.30 7.87 -15.66
CA ARG A 137 -21.77 7.70 -15.69
C ARG A 137 -22.38 8.13 -17.01
N GLY A 138 -21.79 9.13 -17.68
CA GLY A 138 -22.12 9.53 -19.04
C GLY A 138 -21.71 8.51 -20.11
N GLY A 139 -21.21 7.33 -19.74
CA GLY A 139 -20.85 6.26 -20.66
C GLY A 139 -19.42 6.34 -21.20
N ARG A 140 -18.61 7.30 -20.73
CA ARG A 140 -17.21 7.44 -21.15
C ARG A 140 -16.34 6.33 -20.58
N SER A 141 -15.26 6.03 -21.27
CA SER A 141 -14.22 5.08 -20.89
C SER A 141 -12.96 5.81 -20.48
N MET A 142 -12.22 5.28 -19.51
CA MET A 142 -11.03 5.94 -18.99
C MET A 142 -9.89 4.98 -18.68
N ALA A 143 -8.65 5.42 -18.89
CA ALA A 143 -7.46 4.75 -18.38
C ALA A 143 -6.80 5.59 -17.27
N LEU A 144 -6.48 4.99 -16.14
CA LEU A 144 -5.61 5.54 -15.11
C LEU A 144 -4.20 5.03 -15.32
N VAL A 145 -3.25 5.97 -15.46
CA VAL A 145 -1.81 5.72 -15.56
C VAL A 145 -1.05 6.58 -14.55
N THR A 146 0.18 6.18 -14.25
CA THR A 146 1.15 6.96 -13.48
C THR A 146 2.35 7.32 -14.36
N THR A 147 3.37 7.96 -13.78
CA THR A 147 4.64 8.22 -14.48
C THR A 147 5.31 6.94 -14.98
N SER A 148 5.20 5.85 -14.21
CA SER A 148 5.84 4.57 -14.50
C SER A 148 5.20 3.45 -13.67
N GLY A 149 5.25 2.22 -14.17
CA GLY A 149 4.85 1.03 -13.42
C GLY A 149 3.34 0.86 -13.27
N THR A 150 2.93 0.21 -12.18
CA THR A 150 1.54 -0.12 -11.91
C THR A 150 0.88 0.94 -11.01
N PRO A 151 -0.16 1.67 -11.47
CA PRO A 151 -0.86 2.62 -10.61
C PRO A 151 -1.43 1.94 -9.35
N CYS A 152 -1.58 2.72 -8.28
CA CYS A 152 -1.99 2.25 -6.95
C CYS A 152 -0.95 1.37 -6.19
N VAL A 153 0.20 1.02 -6.78
CA VAL A 153 1.27 0.26 -6.11
C VAL A 153 2.40 1.21 -5.71
N GLY A 154 2.24 1.84 -4.54
CA GLY A 154 3.19 2.84 -4.02
C GLY A 154 3.02 4.25 -4.61
N ASP A 155 2.12 4.40 -5.58
CA ASP A 155 1.80 5.66 -6.28
C ASP A 155 0.35 6.15 -6.04
N VAL A 156 0.00 7.29 -6.65
CA VAL A 156 -1.37 7.82 -6.67
C VAL A 156 -2.36 6.87 -7.36
N GLY A 157 -3.64 7.05 -7.05
CA GLY A 157 -4.74 6.36 -7.73
C GLY A 157 -5.63 5.54 -6.80
N ALA A 158 -5.12 5.02 -5.68
CA ALA A 158 -5.91 4.20 -4.77
C ALA A 158 -7.14 4.93 -4.20
N GLY A 159 -7.01 6.24 -3.94
CA GLY A 159 -8.14 7.09 -3.56
C GLY A 159 -9.23 7.15 -4.63
N LEU A 160 -8.83 7.38 -5.88
CA LEU A 160 -9.72 7.44 -7.04
C LEU A 160 -10.42 6.10 -7.27
N VAL A 161 -9.68 4.99 -7.23
CA VAL A 161 -10.24 3.65 -7.41
C VAL A 161 -11.30 3.35 -6.34
N ARG A 162 -11.04 3.69 -5.07
CA ARG A 162 -12.04 3.53 -4.00
C ARG A 162 -13.27 4.40 -4.23
N GLU A 163 -13.08 5.63 -4.69
CA GLU A 163 -14.17 6.54 -5.02
C GLU A 163 -15.04 6.01 -6.17
N MET A 164 -14.42 5.50 -7.25
CA MET A 164 -15.14 4.85 -8.36
C MET A 164 -15.96 3.66 -7.86
N GLN A 165 -15.34 2.79 -7.07
CA GLN A 165 -16.02 1.62 -6.48
C GLN A 165 -17.20 2.03 -5.60
N ALA A 166 -17.05 3.08 -4.79
CA ALA A 166 -18.12 3.60 -3.94
C ALA A 166 -19.33 4.11 -4.75
N HIS A 167 -19.10 4.62 -5.97
CA HIS A 167 -20.14 5.08 -6.88
C HIS A 167 -20.68 4.00 -7.83
N GLY A 168 -20.27 2.73 -7.64
CA GLY A 168 -20.70 1.59 -8.47
C GLY A 168 -20.07 1.57 -9.86
N VAL A 169 -19.03 2.37 -10.10
CA VAL A 169 -18.28 2.36 -11.35
C VAL A 169 -17.39 1.11 -11.38
N ARG A 170 -17.38 0.42 -12.52
CA ARG A 170 -16.51 -0.74 -12.72
C ARG A 170 -15.05 -0.28 -12.83
N VAL A 171 -14.17 -1.05 -12.21
CA VAL A 171 -12.72 -0.88 -12.31
C VAL A 171 -12.11 -2.20 -12.76
N THR A 172 -11.22 -2.17 -13.75
CA THR A 172 -10.46 -3.34 -14.22
C THR A 172 -8.97 -3.05 -14.25
N ALA A 173 -8.13 -4.08 -14.17
CA ALA A 173 -6.69 -3.95 -14.28
C ALA A 173 -6.19 -4.37 -15.67
N VAL A 174 -5.22 -3.62 -16.20
CA VAL A 174 -4.33 -4.03 -17.29
C VAL A 174 -2.95 -4.27 -16.66
N PRO A 175 -2.57 -5.55 -16.43
CA PRO A 175 -1.31 -5.89 -15.82
C PRO A 175 -0.16 -5.53 -16.76
N GLY A 176 1.02 -5.41 -16.18
CA GLY A 176 2.22 -5.05 -16.89
C GLY A 176 3.37 -4.78 -15.91
N PRO A 177 4.29 -3.89 -16.28
CA PRO A 177 5.55 -3.72 -15.56
C PRO A 177 5.36 -3.26 -14.12
N SER A 178 6.12 -3.86 -13.22
CA SER A 178 6.19 -3.50 -11.80
C SER A 178 7.62 -3.62 -11.31
N ALA A 179 8.19 -2.51 -10.83
CA ALA A 179 9.54 -2.49 -10.30
C ALA A 179 9.68 -3.39 -9.05
N VAL A 180 8.63 -3.48 -8.22
CA VAL A 180 8.59 -4.36 -7.03
C VAL A 180 8.69 -5.82 -7.44
N MET A 181 7.83 -6.25 -8.39
CA MET A 181 7.79 -7.64 -8.83
C MET A 181 9.05 -8.02 -9.61
N GLY A 182 9.53 -7.12 -10.48
CA GLY A 182 10.76 -7.33 -11.21
C GLY A 182 11.99 -7.43 -10.29
N ALA A 183 12.09 -6.57 -9.26
CA ALA A 183 13.14 -6.66 -8.26
C ALA A 183 13.09 -7.97 -7.48
N LEU A 184 11.92 -8.42 -7.03
CA LEU A 184 11.76 -9.71 -6.36
C LEU A 184 12.21 -10.88 -7.24
N ALA A 185 11.82 -10.86 -8.52
CA ALA A 185 12.17 -11.89 -9.49
C ALA A 185 13.69 -11.99 -9.68
N VAL A 186 14.38 -10.86 -9.92
CA VAL A 186 15.85 -10.87 -10.11
C VAL A 186 16.62 -11.15 -8.81
N CYS A 187 16.04 -10.87 -7.64
CA CYS A 187 16.65 -11.20 -6.36
C CYS A 187 16.55 -12.70 -6.02
N GLY A 188 15.61 -13.43 -6.62
CA GLY A 188 15.44 -14.87 -6.38
C GLY A 188 15.05 -15.23 -4.94
N LEU A 189 14.35 -14.34 -4.24
CA LEU A 189 14.04 -14.49 -2.81
C LEU A 189 12.68 -15.13 -2.51
N THR A 190 11.80 -15.22 -3.51
CA THR A 190 10.50 -15.87 -3.40
C THR A 190 10.58 -17.22 -4.08
N SER A 191 10.48 -18.31 -3.32
CA SER A 191 10.39 -19.67 -3.85
C SER A 191 8.98 -20.23 -3.70
N SER A 192 8.64 -21.16 -4.60
CA SER A 192 7.42 -21.94 -4.50
C SER A 192 7.60 -23.07 -3.47
N PRO A 193 6.55 -23.47 -2.73
CA PRO A 193 6.58 -24.69 -1.92
C PRO A 193 6.87 -25.95 -2.74
N HIS A 194 6.73 -25.87 -4.06
CA HIS A 194 6.93 -26.97 -4.99
C HIS A 194 8.32 -26.99 -5.65
N ASP A 195 9.21 -26.05 -5.31
CA ASP A 195 10.56 -26.02 -5.88
C ASP A 195 11.45 -27.12 -5.26
N PRO A 196 12.03 -28.04 -6.06
CA PRO A 196 12.75 -29.22 -5.57
C PRO A 196 14.11 -28.96 -4.90
N GLY A 197 14.51 -27.69 -4.70
CA GLY A 197 15.69 -27.29 -3.91
C GLY A 197 15.35 -26.43 -2.69
N SER A 198 14.06 -26.31 -2.37
CA SER A 198 13.56 -25.55 -1.23
C SER A 198 13.55 -26.40 0.05
N ALA A 199 13.43 -27.73 -0.04
CA ALA A 199 13.70 -28.59 1.10
C ALA A 199 15.17 -28.48 1.53
N PRO A 200 15.49 -28.45 2.84
CA PRO A 200 16.88 -28.44 3.29
C PRO A 200 17.54 -29.72 2.78
N THR A 201 18.55 -29.58 1.92
CA THR A 201 19.46 -30.67 1.59
C THR A 201 20.16 -31.07 2.89
N GLU A 202 19.86 -32.26 3.39
CA GLU A 202 20.70 -32.93 4.38
C GLU A 202 22.03 -33.26 3.68
N ASP A 203 22.97 -32.32 3.72
CA ASP A 203 24.33 -32.58 3.27
C ASP A 203 24.96 -33.61 4.21
N THR A 204 25.00 -34.83 3.70
CA THR A 204 25.77 -36.02 4.07
C THR A 204 26.93 -35.76 5.04
N ALA A 205 26.75 -36.14 6.31
CA ALA A 205 27.86 -36.57 7.15
C ALA A 205 27.87 -38.11 7.16
N SER A 206 28.83 -38.68 6.45
CA SER A 206 29.22 -40.08 6.60
C SER A 206 29.76 -40.31 8.02
N GLY A 207 29.11 -41.18 8.79
CA GLY A 207 29.55 -41.55 10.13
C GLY A 207 28.43 -42.22 10.93
N SER A 208 28.51 -43.55 10.98
CA SER A 208 27.78 -44.51 11.82
C SER A 208 27.25 -44.01 13.17
N ASP A 209 25.95 -44.27 13.44
CA ASP A 209 25.43 -44.88 14.69
C ASP A 209 23.90 -45.08 14.61
N PRO A 210 23.36 -46.31 14.73
CA PRO A 210 21.91 -46.56 14.57
C PRO A 210 21.06 -46.42 15.86
N ASP A 211 21.62 -46.11 17.03
CA ASP A 211 20.88 -46.18 18.30
C ASP A 211 20.71 -44.82 19.02
N ALA A 212 19.92 -43.93 18.43
CA ALA A 212 19.43 -42.72 19.12
C ALA A 212 18.00 -42.34 18.68
N ALA A 213 17.05 -43.24 18.92
CA ALA A 213 15.63 -42.95 18.83
C ALA A 213 15.22 -41.96 19.92
N GLY A 214 15.06 -40.67 19.57
CA GLY A 214 14.43 -39.71 20.49
C GLY A 214 14.88 -38.26 20.41
N SER A 215 15.12 -37.71 19.21
CA SER A 215 15.14 -36.25 19.06
C SER A 215 14.58 -35.87 17.70
N LYS A 216 13.30 -35.45 17.69
CA LYS A 216 12.70 -34.74 16.54
C LYS A 216 13.49 -33.45 16.34
N ARG A 217 14.56 -33.51 15.55
CA ARG A 217 15.28 -32.34 15.04
C ARG A 217 14.34 -31.62 14.09
N GLY A 218 13.71 -30.56 14.60
CA GLY A 218 12.85 -29.68 13.81
C GLY A 218 13.68 -28.94 12.78
N GLY A 219 13.70 -29.46 11.55
CA GLY A 219 14.05 -28.67 10.38
C GLY A 219 13.09 -27.48 10.32
N SER A 220 13.61 -26.29 10.57
CA SER A 220 12.83 -25.07 10.56
C SER A 220 12.49 -24.71 9.12
N ASN A 221 11.36 -25.24 8.64
CA ASN A 221 10.65 -24.73 7.47
C ASN A 221 10.24 -23.27 7.73
N LEU A 222 11.17 -22.34 7.53
CA LEU A 222 10.89 -20.91 7.56
C LEU A 222 10.42 -20.47 6.17
N PHE A 223 9.16 -20.80 5.91
CA PHE A 223 8.21 -20.16 4.99
C PHE A 223 8.66 -19.96 3.53
N GLN A 224 8.31 -20.96 2.73
CA GLN A 224 8.39 -20.99 1.25
C GLN A 224 7.02 -20.77 0.62
N ASP A 225 6.18 -19.93 1.21
CA ASP A 225 4.82 -19.68 0.71
C ASP A 225 4.76 -18.59 -0.37
N GLY A 226 5.93 -18.10 -0.82
CA GLY A 226 6.04 -16.98 -1.76
C GLY A 226 5.66 -15.62 -1.16
N SER A 227 5.46 -15.53 0.16
CA SER A 227 5.11 -14.27 0.82
C SER A 227 6.24 -13.24 0.72
N PHE A 228 5.85 -11.98 0.56
CA PHE A 228 6.75 -10.83 0.69
C PHE A 228 5.99 -9.64 1.27
N PHE A 229 6.73 -8.67 1.77
CA PHE A 229 6.18 -7.41 2.27
C PHE A 229 6.67 -6.25 1.43
N PHE A 230 5.75 -5.46 0.89
CA PHE A 230 6.07 -4.20 0.23
C PHE A 230 5.79 -3.03 1.16
N GLY A 231 6.85 -2.32 1.56
CA GLY A 231 6.79 -1.22 2.53
C GLY A 231 6.79 0.18 1.91
N ASN A 232 6.72 0.29 0.58
CA ASN A 232 6.87 1.55 -0.16
C ASN A 232 8.21 2.25 0.16
N LEU A 233 8.21 3.54 0.55
CA LEU A 233 9.42 4.28 0.94
C LEU A 233 9.70 4.15 2.43
N LEU A 234 10.97 3.90 2.80
CA LEU A 234 11.39 3.94 4.20
C LEU A 234 11.26 5.35 4.78
N PRO A 235 10.95 5.49 6.10
CA PRO A 235 10.82 6.79 6.74
C PRO A 235 12.05 7.69 6.54
N SER A 236 11.80 8.98 6.30
CA SER A 236 12.84 9.98 6.06
C SER A 236 13.67 10.25 7.31
N SER A 237 13.03 10.38 8.47
CA SER A 237 13.72 10.60 9.75
C SER A 237 14.42 9.31 10.22
N GLN A 238 15.67 9.45 10.68
CA GLN A 238 16.47 8.31 11.11
C GLN A 238 15.81 7.56 12.27
N GLY A 239 15.28 8.25 13.28
CA GLY A 239 14.62 7.62 14.42
C GLY A 239 13.40 6.79 14.02
N ALA A 240 12.56 7.29 13.11
CA ALA A 240 11.42 6.53 12.61
C ALA A 240 11.87 5.35 11.74
N ARG A 241 12.91 5.54 10.92
CA ARG A 241 13.47 4.48 10.08
C ARG A 241 14.07 3.36 10.91
N LEU A 242 14.90 3.65 11.90
CA LEU A 242 15.47 2.65 12.82
C LEU A 242 14.37 1.88 13.56
N ARG A 243 13.32 2.58 14.01
CA ARG A 243 12.16 1.94 14.63
C ARG A 243 11.46 1.00 13.65
N TYR A 244 11.22 1.46 12.43
CA TYR A 244 10.55 0.67 11.39
C TYR A 244 11.38 -0.56 10.99
N LEU A 245 12.69 -0.39 10.77
CA LEU A 245 13.61 -1.48 10.50
C LEU A 245 13.61 -2.51 11.62
N ARG A 246 13.59 -2.08 12.90
CA ARG A 246 13.55 -3.00 14.05
C ARG A 246 12.20 -3.71 14.21
N GLU A 247 11.11 -2.97 14.11
CA GLU A 247 9.76 -3.47 14.45
C GLU A 247 9.11 -4.23 13.29
N VAL A 248 9.38 -3.86 12.04
CA VAL A 248 8.77 -4.47 10.85
C VAL A 248 9.77 -5.40 10.17
N VAL A 249 10.91 -4.86 9.72
CA VAL A 249 11.86 -5.61 8.87
C VAL A 249 12.62 -6.68 9.66
N GLY A 250 13.10 -6.35 10.86
CA GLY A 250 13.83 -7.28 11.71
C GLY A 250 12.98 -8.45 12.19
N ARG A 251 11.65 -8.29 12.22
CA ARG A 251 10.69 -9.34 12.58
C ARG A 251 10.16 -10.12 11.38
N ALA A 252 10.42 -9.65 10.16
CA ALA A 252 9.91 -10.29 8.96
C ALA A 252 10.70 -11.55 8.64
N HIS A 253 10.00 -12.67 8.47
CA HIS A 253 10.55 -13.93 7.96
C HIS A 253 10.53 -14.00 6.43
N TYR A 254 9.83 -13.08 5.78
CA TYR A 254 9.73 -12.93 4.33
C TYR A 254 10.54 -11.71 3.83
N PRO A 255 10.88 -11.65 2.53
CA PRO A 255 11.55 -10.50 1.94
C PRO A 255 10.74 -9.22 2.11
N CYS A 256 11.42 -8.13 2.45
CA CYS A 256 10.85 -6.79 2.57
C CYS A 256 11.37 -5.91 1.43
N VAL A 257 10.47 -5.43 0.58
CA VAL A 257 10.76 -4.64 -0.61
C VAL A 257 10.38 -3.18 -0.39
N PHE A 258 11.27 -2.28 -0.80
CA PHE A 258 11.10 -0.85 -0.65
C PHE A 258 11.51 -0.13 -1.94
N TYR A 259 10.77 0.92 -2.28
CA TYR A 259 11.35 1.97 -3.10
C TYR A 259 12.31 2.78 -2.23
N GLU A 260 13.41 3.25 -2.80
CA GLU A 260 14.32 4.15 -2.10
C GLU A 260 15.01 5.10 -3.09
N LEU A 261 15.50 6.23 -2.57
CA LEU A 261 16.16 7.26 -3.34
C LEU A 261 17.68 7.02 -3.32
N PRO A 262 18.37 7.10 -4.47
CA PRO A 262 19.82 6.90 -4.54
C PRO A 262 20.62 7.73 -3.54
N ARG A 263 20.23 9.00 -3.35
CA ARG A 263 20.89 9.93 -2.42
C ARG A 263 20.74 9.55 -0.94
N ARG A 264 19.74 8.73 -0.61
CA ARG A 264 19.47 8.22 0.75
C ARG A 264 20.06 6.83 0.97
N LEU A 265 20.52 6.15 -0.08
CA LEU A 265 20.91 4.74 0.00
C LEU A 265 21.99 4.49 1.06
N LEU A 266 23.07 5.29 1.08
CA LEU A 266 24.18 5.11 2.03
C LEU A 266 23.71 5.18 3.49
N MET A 267 22.94 6.20 3.88
CA MET A 267 22.44 6.31 5.25
C MET A 267 21.48 5.18 5.62
N VAL A 268 20.68 4.70 4.66
CA VAL A 268 19.76 3.59 4.86
C VAL A 268 20.53 2.29 5.06
N LEU A 269 21.54 2.02 4.24
CA LEU A 269 22.40 0.84 4.38
C LEU A 269 23.18 0.86 5.71
N GLN A 270 23.65 2.03 6.17
CA GLN A 270 24.29 2.17 7.49
C GLN A 270 23.31 1.81 8.63
N ASP A 271 22.07 2.30 8.56
CA ASP A 271 21.05 1.95 9.56
C ASP A 271 20.69 0.46 9.53
N ILE A 272 20.65 -0.16 8.35
CA ILE A 272 20.43 -1.60 8.20
C ILE A 272 21.63 -2.38 8.75
N ALA A 273 22.86 -1.99 8.45
CA ALA A 273 24.07 -2.64 8.96
C ALA A 273 24.11 -2.62 10.49
N ALA A 274 23.69 -1.51 11.11
CA ALA A 274 23.64 -1.37 12.56
C ALA A 274 22.59 -2.28 13.24
N LEU A 275 21.47 -2.58 12.56
CA LEU A 275 20.36 -3.34 13.14
C LEU A 275 20.33 -4.81 12.71
N LEU A 276 20.74 -5.10 11.48
CA LEU A 276 20.60 -6.38 10.79
C LEU A 276 21.92 -6.76 10.09
N PRO A 277 23.05 -6.88 10.82
CA PRO A 277 24.39 -6.95 10.24
C PRO A 277 24.61 -8.17 9.32
N LYS A 278 23.99 -9.31 9.65
CA LYS A 278 24.10 -10.55 8.87
C LYS A 278 23.06 -10.66 7.75
N ARG A 279 22.07 -9.76 7.69
CA ARG A 279 20.95 -9.87 6.76
C ARG A 279 21.41 -9.53 5.35
N ARG A 280 21.06 -10.39 4.38
CA ARG A 280 21.29 -10.08 2.97
C ARG A 280 20.39 -8.93 2.53
N VAL A 281 20.99 -8.00 1.80
CA VAL A 281 20.35 -6.84 1.20
C VAL A 281 20.68 -6.83 -0.29
N TYR A 282 19.68 -6.48 -1.08
CA TYR A 282 19.74 -6.40 -2.53
C TYR A 282 19.37 -4.98 -2.94
N VAL A 283 20.20 -4.37 -3.77
CA VAL A 283 19.95 -3.04 -4.34
C VAL A 283 19.89 -3.19 -5.84
N VAL A 284 18.69 -2.97 -6.39
CA VAL A 284 18.41 -3.06 -7.82
C VAL A 284 18.34 -1.64 -8.37
N HIS A 285 19.28 -1.27 -9.23
CA HIS A 285 19.33 0.03 -9.89
C HIS A 285 18.74 -0.04 -11.28
N GLU A 286 17.99 0.99 -11.66
CA GLU A 286 17.61 1.28 -13.05
C GLU A 286 17.01 0.07 -13.79
N LEU A 287 16.18 -0.72 -13.10
CA LEU A 287 15.57 -1.94 -13.63
C LEU A 287 14.91 -1.68 -15.00
N THR A 288 15.16 -2.57 -15.97
CA THR A 288 14.78 -2.54 -17.40
C THR A 288 15.55 -1.53 -18.26
N LYS A 289 16.39 -0.66 -17.69
CA LYS A 289 17.11 0.37 -18.46
C LYS A 289 18.52 -0.10 -18.83
N LEU A 290 19.23 0.72 -19.62
CA LEU A 290 20.58 0.41 -20.12
C LEU A 290 21.60 0.12 -19.00
N ASN A 291 21.49 0.85 -17.89
CA ASN A 291 22.42 0.74 -16.75
C ASN A 291 21.82 -0.09 -15.60
N GLU A 292 20.98 -1.09 -15.92
CA GLU A 292 20.43 -2.01 -14.93
C GLU A 292 21.57 -2.70 -14.15
N SER A 293 21.46 -2.72 -12.82
CA SER A 293 22.41 -3.46 -11.98
C SER A 293 21.75 -4.02 -10.73
N LEU A 294 22.27 -5.16 -10.26
CA LEU A 294 21.88 -5.80 -9.01
C LEU A 294 23.11 -5.98 -8.12
N HIS A 295 23.10 -5.36 -6.95
CA HIS A 295 24.14 -5.57 -5.94
C HIS A 295 23.55 -6.28 -4.72
N ALA A 296 24.12 -7.41 -4.35
CA ALA A 296 23.60 -8.26 -3.27
C ALA A 296 24.71 -8.64 -2.29
N ASP A 297 24.62 -8.16 -1.05
CA ASP A 297 25.54 -8.54 0.04
C ASP A 297 24.94 -8.12 1.39
N THR A 298 25.70 -8.26 2.47
CA THR A 298 25.46 -7.56 3.74
C THR A 298 25.48 -6.05 3.56
N ALA A 299 24.70 -5.35 4.38
CA ALA A 299 24.60 -3.91 4.30
C ALA A 299 25.96 -3.20 4.51
N GLU A 300 26.82 -3.74 5.37
CA GLU A 300 28.17 -3.20 5.59
C GLU A 300 29.04 -3.23 4.33
N ARG A 301 29.08 -4.37 3.63
CA ARG A 301 29.85 -4.49 2.38
C ARG A 301 29.27 -3.64 1.26
N LEU A 302 27.95 -3.50 1.20
CA LEU A 302 27.31 -2.57 0.26
C LEU A 302 27.70 -1.11 0.57
N VAL A 303 27.78 -0.70 1.85
CA VAL A 303 28.30 0.62 2.23
C VAL A 303 29.73 0.79 1.72
N GLN A 304 30.61 -0.18 1.95
CA GLN A 304 31.99 -0.12 1.47
C GLN A 304 32.08 -0.01 -0.06
N PHE A 305 31.22 -0.73 -0.79
CA PHE A 305 31.13 -0.64 -2.24
C PHE A 305 30.72 0.77 -2.70
N TYR A 306 29.63 1.32 -2.14
CA TYR A 306 29.09 2.62 -2.55
C TYR A 306 29.92 3.83 -2.12
N LEU A 307 30.89 3.65 -1.21
CA LEU A 307 31.87 4.68 -0.87
C LEU A 307 32.95 4.86 -1.95
N ARG A 308 33.20 3.85 -2.80
CA ARG A 308 34.17 3.93 -3.91
C ARG A 308 33.73 4.98 -4.93
N GLN A 309 34.68 5.69 -5.52
CA GLN A 309 34.37 6.83 -6.40
C GLN A 309 33.53 6.42 -7.61
N GLU A 310 33.78 5.24 -8.17
CA GLU A 310 33.07 4.74 -9.35
C GLU A 310 31.59 4.47 -9.04
N ALA A 311 31.29 3.99 -7.83
CA ALA A 311 29.94 3.66 -7.39
C ALA A 311 29.12 4.90 -6.99
N GLN A 312 29.76 6.01 -6.63
CA GLN A 312 29.06 7.23 -6.20
C GLN A 312 28.21 7.86 -7.31
N VAL A 313 28.54 7.62 -8.58
CA VAL A 313 27.73 8.09 -9.71
C VAL A 313 26.30 7.55 -9.61
N MET A 314 26.14 6.29 -9.17
CA MET A 314 24.85 5.63 -8.99
C MET A 314 24.02 6.22 -7.84
N LEU A 315 24.64 6.98 -6.93
CA LEU A 315 23.95 7.62 -5.80
C LEU A 315 23.39 9.01 -6.13
N ARG A 316 23.80 9.61 -7.25
CA ARG A 316 23.44 11.00 -7.59
C ARG A 316 22.01 11.12 -8.14
N LYS A 317 21.63 10.19 -9.01
CA LYS A 317 20.38 10.14 -9.77
C LYS A 317 20.02 8.70 -10.08
N GLY A 318 18.77 8.47 -10.48
CA GLY A 318 18.24 7.16 -10.83
C GLY A 318 17.09 6.74 -9.91
N GLN A 319 16.57 5.56 -10.19
CA GLN A 319 15.54 4.87 -9.45
C GLN A 319 16.12 3.53 -8.97
N LEU A 320 15.79 3.15 -7.75
CA LEU A 320 16.22 1.87 -7.21
C LEU A 320 15.14 1.24 -6.35
N VAL A 321 15.23 -0.08 -6.27
CA VAL A 321 14.44 -0.91 -5.36
C VAL A 321 15.41 -1.57 -4.38
N LEU A 322 15.12 -1.42 -3.10
CA LEU A 322 15.86 -2.03 -2.01
C LEU A 322 15.08 -3.24 -1.51
N VAL A 323 15.71 -4.41 -1.49
CA VAL A 323 15.12 -5.63 -0.91
C VAL A 323 15.98 -6.10 0.25
N VAL A 324 15.35 -6.28 1.42
CA VAL A 324 15.98 -6.89 2.59
C VAL A 324 15.42 -8.29 2.72
N ALA A 325 16.29 -9.31 2.73
CA ALA A 325 15.87 -10.70 2.86
C ALA A 325 15.11 -10.93 4.17
N GLY A 326 14.35 -12.03 4.26
CA GLY A 326 13.70 -12.46 5.50
C GLY A 326 14.70 -12.94 6.57
N ALA A 327 14.24 -13.04 7.82
CA ALA A 327 15.07 -13.50 8.94
C ALA A 327 15.50 -14.95 8.73
N GLY A 328 16.82 -15.18 8.71
CA GLY A 328 17.38 -16.52 8.64
C GLY A 328 17.04 -17.34 9.90
N PRO A 329 17.25 -18.67 9.87
CA PRO A 329 16.90 -19.56 10.98
C PRO A 329 17.50 -19.17 12.33
N GLU A 330 18.77 -18.77 12.35
CA GLU A 330 19.45 -18.32 13.57
C GLU A 330 18.84 -17.04 14.14
N GLU A 331 18.55 -16.07 13.27
CA GLU A 331 18.00 -14.78 13.67
C GLU A 331 16.55 -14.92 14.15
N ALA A 332 15.77 -15.77 13.46
CA ALA A 332 14.43 -16.16 13.87
C ALA A 332 14.43 -16.85 15.24
N ALA A 333 15.35 -17.80 15.46
CA ALA A 333 15.48 -18.51 16.74
C ALA A 333 15.88 -17.57 17.89
N ALA A 334 16.88 -16.72 17.67
CA ALA A 334 17.32 -15.72 18.65
C ALA A 334 16.18 -14.75 19.02
N TRP A 335 15.40 -14.33 18.02
CA TRP A 335 14.23 -13.48 18.23
C TRP A 335 13.14 -14.19 19.05
N LEU A 336 12.79 -15.42 18.68
CA LEU A 336 11.80 -16.23 19.42
C LEU A 336 12.21 -16.42 20.88
N GLU A 337 13.50 -16.65 21.14
CA GLU A 337 14.01 -16.77 22.50
C GLU A 337 13.90 -15.46 23.29
N GLN A 338 14.27 -14.33 22.69
CA GLN A 338 14.12 -13.01 23.31
C GLN A 338 12.65 -12.70 23.61
N GLU A 339 11.74 -13.01 22.69
CA GLU A 339 10.30 -12.79 22.86
C GLU A 339 9.73 -13.71 23.96
N ALA A 340 10.17 -14.97 24.02
CA ALA A 340 9.82 -15.88 25.11
C ALA A 340 10.29 -15.36 26.47
N ARG A 341 11.53 -14.83 26.55
CA ARG A 341 12.06 -14.18 27.77
C ARG A 341 11.23 -12.95 28.15
N ARG A 342 10.84 -12.10 27.19
CA ARG A 342 10.00 -10.91 27.41
C ARG A 342 8.62 -11.30 27.94
N ARG A 343 7.97 -12.31 27.34
CA ARG A 343 6.66 -12.83 27.78
C ARG A 343 6.73 -13.43 29.18
N ARG A 344 7.81 -14.16 29.51
CA ARG A 344 8.03 -14.68 30.87
C ARG A 344 8.16 -13.56 31.90
N LYS A 345 8.91 -12.49 31.61
CA LYS A 345 9.01 -11.30 32.47
C LYS A 345 7.66 -10.61 32.66
N LEU A 346 6.91 -10.41 31.58
CA LEU A 346 5.59 -9.79 31.66
C LEU A 346 4.61 -10.62 32.49
N ARG A 347 4.61 -11.95 32.32
CA ARG A 347 3.79 -12.88 33.14
C ARG A 347 4.16 -12.82 34.62
N ARG A 348 5.44 -12.73 34.97
CA ARG A 348 5.89 -12.54 36.36
C ARG A 348 5.36 -11.23 36.92
N ASN A 349 5.54 -10.12 36.20
CA ASN A 349 5.04 -8.82 36.65
C ASN A 349 3.51 -8.79 36.83
N VAL A 350 2.76 -9.43 35.92
CA VAL A 350 1.30 -9.56 36.06
C VAL A 350 0.95 -10.42 37.26
N LYS A 351 1.63 -11.55 37.48
CA LYS A 351 1.41 -12.40 38.65
C LYS A 351 1.71 -11.66 39.97
N GLU A 352 2.78 -10.89 40.01
CA GLU A 352 3.15 -10.03 41.15
C GLU A 352 2.12 -8.94 41.39
N LEU A 353 1.62 -8.28 40.34
CA LEU A 353 0.54 -7.29 40.44
C LEU A 353 -0.77 -7.91 40.93
N MET A 354 -1.11 -9.12 40.49
CA MET A 354 -2.30 -9.85 40.96
C MET A 354 -2.15 -10.29 42.41
N ALA A 355 -0.97 -10.77 42.81
CA ALA A 355 -0.66 -11.16 44.19
C ALA A 355 -0.68 -9.96 45.15
N ALA A 356 -0.15 -8.81 44.73
CA ALA A 356 -0.22 -7.56 45.50
C ALA A 356 -1.65 -7.05 45.68
N ARG A 357 -2.56 -7.36 44.74
CA ARG A 357 -3.97 -6.98 44.80
C ARG A 357 -4.82 -7.97 45.61
N SER A 358 -4.39 -9.23 45.72
CA SER A 358 -5.06 -10.27 46.51
C SER A 358 -4.51 -10.41 47.93
N ALA A 359 -3.46 -9.67 48.30
CA ALA A 359 -2.98 -9.66 49.67
C ALA A 359 -4.08 -9.06 50.58
N PRO A 360 -4.45 -9.74 51.69
CA PRO A 360 -5.42 -9.18 52.61
C PRO A 360 -4.88 -7.84 53.14
N PRO A 361 -5.74 -6.83 53.37
CA PRO A 361 -5.31 -5.64 54.07
C PRO A 361 -4.68 -6.09 55.38
N GLY A 362 -3.41 -5.74 55.60
CA GLY A 362 -2.73 -6.04 56.86
C GLY A 362 -3.55 -5.50 58.04
N PRO A 363 -3.39 -6.06 59.25
CA PRO A 363 -4.19 -5.66 60.40
C PRO A 363 -4.14 -4.14 60.58
N SER A 364 -5.29 -3.51 60.40
CA SER A 364 -5.54 -2.11 60.65
C SER A 364 -5.37 -1.85 62.14
N SER A 365 -4.21 -1.34 62.54
CA SER A 365 -4.13 -0.63 63.81
C SER A 365 -4.84 0.71 63.66
N SER A 366 -5.93 0.85 64.43
CA SER A 366 -6.80 2.02 64.67
C SER A 366 -7.77 2.43 63.55
N ASP A 367 -9.04 2.23 63.86
CA ASP A 367 -10.23 2.68 63.13
C ASP A 367 -10.43 4.22 63.17
N PRO A 368 -11.31 4.75 62.30
CA PRO A 368 -11.34 6.14 61.87
C PRO A 368 -12.46 6.96 62.54
N THR A 369 -12.11 8.05 63.22
CA THR A 369 -13.05 9.14 63.50
C THR A 369 -12.31 10.47 63.60
N ASP A 370 -11.98 11.08 62.46
CA ASP A 370 -12.07 12.55 62.32
C ASP A 370 -11.70 13.02 60.90
N PRO A 371 -12.61 13.67 60.13
CA PRO A 371 -12.29 14.27 58.84
C PRO A 371 -11.48 15.58 58.95
N SER A 372 -11.04 15.97 60.16
CA SER A 372 -10.43 17.27 60.43
C SER A 372 -8.89 17.31 60.40
N THR A 373 -8.22 16.15 60.34
CA THR A 373 -6.75 16.06 60.43
C THR A 373 -6.06 15.93 59.06
N ALA A 374 -6.72 15.40 58.04
CA ALA A 374 -6.15 15.29 56.68
C ALA A 374 -5.99 16.66 55.99
N VAL A 375 -6.86 17.63 56.29
CA VAL A 375 -6.80 18.98 55.71
C VAL A 375 -5.68 19.83 56.36
N LYS A 376 -5.26 19.51 57.59
CA LYS A 376 -4.20 20.26 58.30
C LYS A 376 -2.78 19.77 57.97
N ALA A 377 -2.62 18.52 57.51
CA ALA A 377 -1.34 18.00 57.05
C ALA A 377 -0.95 18.52 55.65
N ASP A 378 -1.94 18.71 54.76
CA ASP A 378 -1.70 19.21 53.39
C ASP A 378 -1.52 20.74 53.31
N GLN A 379 -2.06 21.52 54.26
CA GLN A 379 -1.82 22.96 54.32
C GLN A 379 -0.44 23.36 54.84
N LYS A 380 0.29 22.45 55.50
CA LYS A 380 1.63 22.74 56.05
C LYS A 380 2.78 22.53 55.05
N LEU A 381 2.56 21.85 53.92
CA LEU A 381 3.60 21.66 52.89
C LEU A 381 3.61 22.78 51.83
N CYS A 382 2.54 23.57 51.73
CA CYS A 382 2.45 24.70 50.80
C CYS A 382 2.94 26.04 51.38
N LYS A 383 3.40 26.08 52.64
CA LYS A 383 4.02 27.25 53.28
C LYS A 383 5.45 26.96 53.76
N ALA A 384 6.31 26.43 52.88
CA ALA A 384 7.75 26.45 53.10
C ALA A 384 8.36 27.55 52.22
N LYS A 385 8.85 28.60 52.87
CA LYS A 385 9.30 29.88 52.30
C LYS A 385 10.73 29.84 51.75
N ASP A 386 11.20 28.69 51.26
CA ASP A 386 12.59 28.55 50.80
C ASP A 386 12.75 27.52 49.65
N PRO A 387 13.02 27.95 48.40
CA PRO A 387 13.03 27.07 47.22
C PRO A 387 14.30 26.20 47.07
N SER A 388 15.22 26.27 48.02
CA SER A 388 16.55 25.65 47.97
C SER A 388 16.65 24.22 48.54
N ARG A 389 15.60 23.70 49.21
CA ARG A 389 15.64 22.40 49.94
C ARG A 389 14.72 21.28 49.43
N VAL A 390 14.18 21.40 48.21
CA VAL A 390 13.33 20.34 47.63
C VAL A 390 14.18 19.37 46.78
N SER A 391 14.23 18.10 47.18
CA SER A 391 15.03 17.08 46.46
C SER A 391 14.65 17.00 44.97
N LEU A 392 15.63 16.72 44.11
CA LEU A 392 15.46 16.52 42.66
C LEU A 392 14.32 15.54 42.33
N LYS A 393 14.12 14.51 43.17
CA LYS A 393 13.03 13.53 43.04
C LYS A 393 11.65 14.15 43.26
N ALA A 394 11.50 15.07 44.23
CA ALA A 394 10.24 15.76 44.50
C ALA A 394 9.90 16.77 43.39
N ARG A 395 10.89 17.53 42.87
CA ARG A 395 10.70 18.41 41.71
C ARG A 395 10.23 17.65 40.47
N ARG A 396 10.83 16.49 40.19
CA ARG A 396 10.44 15.63 39.06
C ARG A 396 9.01 15.10 39.20
N ARG A 397 8.58 14.72 40.41
CA ARG A 397 7.20 14.28 40.67
C ARG A 397 6.17 15.40 40.45
N ILE A 398 6.46 16.60 40.93
CA ILE A 398 5.59 17.78 40.74
C ILE A 398 5.46 18.12 39.24
N LEU A 399 6.57 18.07 38.50
CA LEU A 399 6.57 18.34 37.05
C LEU A 399 5.75 17.31 36.28
N LEU A 400 5.91 16.02 36.59
CA LEU A 400 5.14 14.95 35.94
C LEU A 400 3.65 15.03 36.27
N ARG A 401 3.29 15.41 37.50
CA ARG A 401 1.91 15.64 37.91
C ARG A 401 1.27 16.78 37.10
N ARG A 402 1.94 17.92 36.98
CA ARG A 402 1.47 19.06 36.16
C ARG A 402 1.32 18.70 34.67
N LYS A 403 2.27 17.95 34.11
CA LYS A 403 2.18 17.47 32.72
C LYS A 403 0.99 16.54 32.51
N ARG A 404 0.71 15.66 33.48
CA ARG A 404 -0.44 14.75 33.45
C ARG A 404 -1.76 15.51 33.57
N GLU A 405 -1.87 16.45 34.50
CA GLU A 405 -3.07 17.28 34.68
C GLU A 405 -3.38 18.11 33.43
N LYS A 406 -2.35 18.71 32.80
CA LYS A 406 -2.51 19.44 31.54
C LYS A 406 -3.01 18.54 30.40
N LEU A 407 -2.46 17.33 30.27
CA LEU A 407 -2.88 16.38 29.25
C LEU A 407 -4.34 15.95 29.44
N ILE A 408 -4.78 15.75 30.68
CA ILE A 408 -6.18 15.43 30.99
C ILE A 408 -7.10 16.58 30.55
N GLN A 409 -6.75 17.82 30.89
CA GLN A 409 -7.52 19.00 30.47
C GLN A 409 -7.58 19.16 28.95
N ASP A 410 -6.49 18.87 28.24
CA ASP A 410 -6.43 18.94 26.77
C ASP A 410 -7.35 17.87 26.14
N ILE A 411 -7.36 16.66 26.68
CA ILE A 411 -8.25 15.57 26.25
C ILE A 411 -9.72 15.94 26.49
N GLU A 412 -10.04 16.47 27.68
CA GLU A 412 -11.41 16.88 28.02
C GLU A 412 -11.94 17.97 27.08
N LYS A 413 -11.12 19.00 26.80
CA LYS A 413 -11.45 20.04 25.82
C LYS A 413 -11.67 19.49 24.42
N GLU A 414 -10.87 18.53 23.99
CA GLU A 414 -11.02 17.90 22.68
C GLU A 414 -12.33 17.08 22.61
N GLN A 415 -12.66 16.34 23.68
CA GLN A 415 -13.91 15.60 23.76
C GLN A 415 -15.15 16.51 23.77
N GLU A 416 -15.09 17.66 24.46
CA GLU A 416 -16.16 18.66 24.41
C GLU A 416 -16.33 19.25 23.01
N ARG A 417 -15.23 19.57 22.32
CA ARG A 417 -15.27 20.05 20.93
C ARG A 417 -15.93 19.02 20.00
N LEU A 418 -15.61 17.74 20.16
CA LEU A 418 -16.21 16.66 19.39
C LEU A 418 -17.71 16.50 19.69
N ARG A 419 -18.12 16.61 20.97
CA ARG A 419 -19.54 16.60 21.37
C ARG A 419 -20.31 17.76 20.74
N MET A 420 -19.74 18.97 20.73
CA MET A 420 -20.34 20.15 20.12
C MET A 420 -20.51 19.97 18.60
N ASN A 421 -19.47 19.48 17.90
CA ASN A 421 -19.57 19.19 16.47
C ASN A 421 -20.63 18.12 16.14
N MET A 422 -20.74 17.08 16.97
CA MET A 422 -21.80 16.06 16.79
C MET A 422 -23.20 16.61 17.07
N SER A 423 -23.35 17.56 18.01
CA SER A 423 -24.61 18.27 18.28
C SER A 423 -25.05 19.10 17.08
N ILE A 424 -24.13 19.90 16.51
CA ILE A 424 -24.39 20.74 15.33
C ILE A 424 -24.83 19.87 14.15
N ASN A 425 -24.12 18.76 13.90
CA ASN A 425 -24.48 17.84 12.82
C ASN A 425 -25.86 17.18 13.03
N ARG A 426 -26.25 16.89 14.28
CA ARG A 426 -27.60 16.38 14.60
C ARG A 426 -28.69 17.42 14.40
N GLU A 427 -28.44 18.69 14.72
CA GLU A 427 -29.41 19.76 14.47
C GLU A 427 -29.57 20.06 12.98
N PHE A 428 -28.47 20.04 12.21
CA PHE A 428 -28.53 20.14 10.75
C PHE A 428 -29.31 18.98 10.12
N ALA A 429 -29.11 17.75 10.62
CA ALA A 429 -29.83 16.57 10.15
C ALA A 429 -31.33 16.53 10.54
N LYS A 430 -31.77 17.36 11.49
CA LYS A 430 -33.19 17.51 11.85
C LYS A 430 -33.90 18.64 11.09
N LYS A 431 -33.14 19.54 10.45
CA LYS A 431 -33.66 20.66 9.64
C LYS A 431 -33.76 20.33 8.15
N LEU A 432 -33.08 19.28 7.70
CA LEU A 432 -33.33 18.56 6.44
C LEU A 432 -34.44 17.53 6.68
#